data_AF-A0AA92V4A4-F1
#
_entry.id   AF-A0AA92V4A4-F1
#
_cell.length_a   1.000
_cell.length_b   1.000
_cell.length_c   1.000
_cell.angle_alpha   90.00
_cell.angle_beta   90.00
_cell.angle_gamma   90.00
#
_symmetry.space_group_name_H-M   'P 1'
#
loop_
_entity.id
_entity.type
_entity.pdbx_description
1 polymer ?
#
loop_
_entity_poly.entity_id
_entity_poly.type
_entity_poly.pdbx_seq_one_letter_code
_entity_poly.pdbx_strand_id
1 'polypeptide(L)'
;AKSLEYYCKAVIKVVNSVDDSMELPELPKEKKYSSIMTAAKTIVATVEADAATANMPAVKERLNMLKETISDAETRGVISKDADARTGHKTAHSSFFGYKTHIAMSDERIITAATVTSGEKGDGQQLPELIKKTEEAGMEVDSIVADKAYSSKENLKMAKENNMRLSARLS
;
A
#
# COMPACT_ATOMS: atom_id res chain seq x y z
N ALA A 1 5.75 -7.45 6.39
CA ALA A 1 4.89 -8.64 6.60
C ALA A 1 5.71 -9.92 6.76
N LYS A 2 6.48 -10.36 5.75
CA LYS A 2 7.24 -11.64 5.83
C LYS A 2 8.29 -11.70 6.95
N SER A 3 9.03 -10.61 7.20
CA SER A 3 10.00 -10.53 8.31
C SER A 3 9.32 -10.61 9.68
N LEU A 4 8.22 -9.88 9.86
CA LEU A 4 7.44 -9.85 11.11
C LEU A 4 6.86 -11.25 11.43
N GLU A 5 6.28 -11.93 10.44
CA GLU A 5 5.77 -13.29 10.59
C GLU A 5 6.89 -14.29 10.97
N TYR A 6 8.07 -14.15 10.37
CA TYR A 6 9.23 -14.99 10.67
C TYR A 6 9.67 -14.85 12.14
N TYR A 7 9.81 -13.62 12.63
CA TYR A 7 10.23 -13.39 14.01
C TYR A 7 9.17 -13.81 15.03
N CYS A 8 7.88 -13.65 14.74
CA CYS A 8 6.83 -14.21 15.59
C CYS A 8 6.95 -15.73 15.73
N LYS A 9 7.14 -16.46 14.61
CA LYS A 9 7.33 -17.93 14.65
C LYS A 9 8.59 -18.33 15.40
N ALA A 10 9.67 -17.56 15.26
CA ALA A 10 10.92 -17.81 15.96
C ALA A 10 10.75 -17.65 17.47
N VAL A 11 10.03 -16.63 17.94
CA VAL A 11 9.72 -16.43 19.37
C VAL A 11 8.84 -17.56 19.88
N ILE A 12 7.72 -17.88 19.22
CA ILE A 12 6.81 -18.97 19.64
C ILE A 12 7.57 -20.30 19.77
N LYS A 13 8.41 -20.63 18.78
CA LYS A 13 9.18 -21.87 18.80
C LYS A 13 10.16 -21.95 19.98
N VAL A 14 10.83 -20.84 20.29
CA VAL A 14 11.81 -20.81 21.40
C VAL A 14 11.10 -20.82 22.75
N VAL A 15 9.98 -20.11 22.90
CA VAL A 15 9.18 -20.13 24.13
C VAL A 15 8.66 -21.54 24.41
N ASN A 16 8.00 -22.20 23.46
CA ASN A 16 7.48 -23.56 23.68
C ASN A 16 8.60 -24.59 23.95
N SER A 17 9.82 -24.34 23.49
CA SER A 17 10.96 -25.23 23.78
C SER A 17 11.47 -25.13 25.23
N VAL A 18 11.10 -24.07 25.94
CA VAL A 18 11.55 -23.81 27.31
C VAL A 18 10.40 -23.80 28.31
N ASP A 19 9.23 -23.34 27.89
CA ASP A 19 7.98 -23.38 28.63
C ASP A 19 6.81 -23.71 27.68
N ASP A 20 6.42 -24.99 27.66
CA ASP A 20 5.31 -25.48 26.83
C ASP A 20 3.94 -25.21 27.48
N SER A 21 3.91 -24.60 28.68
CA SER A 21 2.66 -24.24 29.38
C SER A 21 2.15 -22.84 29.02
N MET A 22 2.97 -22.02 28.35
CA MET A 22 2.62 -20.66 27.97
C MET A 22 1.74 -20.64 26.70
N GLU A 23 0.49 -20.20 26.82
CA GLU A 23 -0.40 -20.02 25.66
C GLU A 23 -0.05 -18.74 24.89
N LEU A 24 0.56 -18.90 23.72
CA LEU A 24 0.83 -17.81 22.79
C LEU A 24 -0.23 -17.75 21.67
N PRO A 25 -0.59 -16.54 21.20
CA PRO A 25 -1.61 -16.39 20.17
C PRO A 25 -1.17 -17.00 18.83
N GLU A 26 -2.11 -17.68 18.15
CA GLU A 26 -1.87 -18.18 16.80
C GLU A 26 -1.68 -17.02 15.81
N LEU A 27 -0.76 -17.22 14.87
CA LEU A 27 -0.59 -16.26 13.78
C LEU A 27 -1.79 -16.30 12.83
N PRO A 28 -2.32 -15.14 12.41
CA PRO A 28 -3.50 -15.08 11.55
C PRO A 28 -3.25 -15.78 10.21
N LYS A 29 -4.23 -16.57 9.77
CA LYS A 29 -4.20 -17.24 8.44
C LYS A 29 -4.18 -16.22 7.29
N GLU A 30 -4.83 -15.07 7.49
CA GLU A 30 -4.78 -13.95 6.56
C GLU A 30 -3.46 -13.19 6.71
N LYS A 31 -2.70 -13.07 5.62
CA LYS A 31 -1.40 -12.36 5.59
C LYS A 31 -1.56 -10.83 5.58
N LYS A 32 -2.56 -10.30 6.27
CA LYS A 32 -2.77 -8.86 6.44
C LYS A 32 -1.75 -8.31 7.41
N TYR A 33 -1.08 -7.23 7.02
CA TYR A 33 -0.03 -6.60 7.81
C TYR A 33 -0.52 -6.14 9.19
N SER A 34 -1.72 -5.55 9.26
CA SER A 34 -2.35 -5.10 10.51
C SER A 34 -2.58 -6.27 11.48
N SER A 35 -3.15 -7.38 10.99
CA SER A 35 -3.41 -8.57 11.81
C SER A 35 -2.12 -9.19 12.35
N ILE A 36 -1.07 -9.28 11.53
CA ILE A 36 0.24 -9.80 11.96
C ILE A 36 0.88 -8.85 12.97
N MET A 37 0.75 -7.53 12.79
CA MET A 37 1.25 -6.52 13.73
C MET A 37 0.58 -6.63 15.11
N THR A 38 -0.74 -6.78 15.14
CA THR A 38 -1.48 -6.99 16.40
C THR A 38 -1.01 -8.27 17.08
N ALA A 39 -0.92 -9.39 16.34
CA ALA A 39 -0.43 -10.65 16.90
C ALA A 39 1.01 -10.54 17.44
N ALA A 40 1.90 -9.86 16.70
CA ALA A 40 3.28 -9.63 17.12
C ALA A 40 3.36 -8.87 18.46
N LYS A 41 2.55 -7.81 18.62
CA LYS A 41 2.47 -7.04 19.87
C LYS A 41 1.93 -7.89 21.03
N THR A 42 0.91 -8.70 20.78
CA THR A 42 0.36 -9.60 21.80
C THR A 42 1.37 -10.66 22.24
N ILE A 43 2.13 -11.25 21.30
CA ILE A 43 3.22 -12.20 21.63
C ILE A 43 4.24 -11.53 22.54
N VAL A 44 4.72 -10.33 22.19
CA VAL A 44 5.68 -9.60 23.02
C VAL A 44 5.14 -9.36 24.42
N ALA A 45 3.91 -8.84 24.54
CA ALA A 45 3.29 -8.55 25.83
C ALA A 45 3.09 -9.81 26.69
N THR A 46 2.71 -10.94 26.08
CA THR A 46 2.50 -12.21 26.78
C THR A 46 3.80 -12.77 27.33
N VAL A 47 4.86 -12.78 26.50
CA VAL A 47 6.18 -13.28 26.92
C VAL A 47 6.79 -12.38 27.99
N GLU A 48 6.64 -11.05 27.89
CA GLU A 48 7.14 -10.12 28.90
C GLU A 48 6.43 -10.19 30.25
N ALA A 49 5.18 -10.64 30.28
CA ALA A 49 4.43 -10.81 31.51
C ALA A 49 5.03 -11.89 32.42
N ASP A 50 5.67 -12.91 31.83
CA ASP A 50 6.48 -13.87 32.58
C ASP A 50 7.96 -13.49 32.53
N ALA A 51 8.42 -12.81 33.59
CA ALA A 51 9.80 -12.39 33.73
C ALA A 51 10.80 -13.56 33.77
N ALA A 52 10.38 -14.77 34.15
CA ALA A 52 11.26 -15.94 34.17
C ALA A 52 11.62 -16.36 32.74
N THR A 53 10.62 -16.55 31.88
CA THR A 53 10.80 -16.91 30.47
C THR A 53 11.41 -15.77 29.67
N ALA A 54 10.99 -14.52 29.89
CA ALA A 54 11.50 -13.36 29.16
C ALA A 54 13.01 -13.11 29.35
N ASN A 55 13.56 -13.45 30.52
CA ASN A 55 14.97 -13.22 30.85
C ASN A 55 15.91 -14.35 30.43
N MET A 56 15.37 -15.49 29.97
CA MET A 56 16.20 -16.58 29.45
C MET A 56 16.96 -16.11 28.20
N PRO A 57 18.28 -16.36 28.09
CA PRO A 57 19.11 -15.77 27.05
C PRO A 57 18.57 -16.00 25.62
N ALA A 58 18.15 -17.22 25.31
CA ALA A 58 17.62 -17.59 24.00
C ALA A 58 16.26 -16.93 23.68
N VAL A 59 15.38 -16.79 24.68
CA VAL A 59 14.07 -16.11 24.54
C VAL A 59 14.28 -14.62 24.39
N LYS A 60 15.10 -14.02 25.26
CA LYS A 60 15.41 -12.59 25.30
C LYS A 60 15.97 -12.08 23.97
N GLU A 61 16.90 -12.82 23.37
CA GLU A 61 17.47 -12.48 22.06
C GLU A 61 16.38 -12.41 20.98
N ARG A 62 15.56 -13.47 20.85
CA ARG A 62 14.48 -13.51 19.85
C ARG A 62 13.39 -12.48 20.10
N LEU A 63 13.05 -12.24 21.36
CA LEU A 63 12.09 -11.23 21.77
C LEU A 63 12.56 -9.82 21.40
N ASN A 64 13.85 -9.52 21.61
CA ASN A 64 14.44 -8.24 21.21
C ASN A 64 14.43 -8.05 19.69
N MET A 65 14.76 -9.09 18.91
CA MET A 65 14.66 -9.02 17.44
C MET A 65 13.22 -8.75 16.98
N LEU A 66 12.22 -9.37 17.62
CA LEU A 66 10.82 -9.12 17.32
C LEU A 66 10.42 -7.68 17.66
N LYS A 67 10.83 -7.15 18.82
CA LYS A 67 10.58 -5.76 19.23
C LYS A 67 11.21 -4.75 18.28
N GLU A 68 12.46 -4.97 17.87
CA GLU A 68 13.14 -4.12 16.87
C GLU A 68 12.38 -4.15 15.55
N THR A 69 11.96 -5.34 15.10
CA THR A 69 11.16 -5.48 13.88
C THR A 69 9.80 -4.75 13.98
N ILE A 70 9.15 -4.76 15.16
CA ILE A 70 7.92 -3.99 15.42
C ILE A 70 8.22 -2.48 15.37
N SER A 71 9.28 -2.03 16.04
CA SER A 71 9.66 -0.61 16.09
C SER A 71 10.02 -0.05 14.70
N ASP A 72 10.79 -0.80 13.90
CA ASP A 72 11.07 -0.47 12.51
C ASP A 72 9.80 -0.39 11.67
N ALA A 73 8.89 -1.34 11.88
CA ALA A 73 7.63 -1.45 11.18
C ALA A 73 6.64 -0.32 11.54
N GLU A 74 6.67 0.17 12.78
CA GLU A 74 5.91 1.33 13.24
C GLU A 74 6.52 2.63 12.74
N THR A 75 7.85 2.74 12.75
CA THR A 75 8.58 3.89 12.20
C THR A 75 8.33 4.05 10.70
N ARG A 76 8.20 2.94 9.96
CA ARG A 76 7.76 2.94 8.55
C ARG A 76 6.27 3.22 8.38
N GLY A 77 5.47 3.08 9.43
CA GLY A 77 4.01 3.09 9.40
C GLY A 77 3.37 4.47 9.43
N VAL A 78 4.07 5.51 9.88
CA VAL A 78 3.47 6.84 10.11
C VAL A 78 4.61 7.88 10.18
N ILE A 79 4.62 9.10 9.61
CA ILE A 79 3.63 10.06 9.12
C ILE A 79 4.39 10.92 8.09
N SER A 80 3.95 11.03 6.83
CA SER A 80 4.42 12.18 6.04
C SER A 80 3.87 13.43 6.71
N LYS A 81 4.74 14.40 7.03
CA LYS A 81 4.30 15.74 7.49
C LYS A 81 3.57 16.53 6.40
N ASP A 82 3.58 16.01 5.18
CA ASP A 82 2.88 16.58 4.05
C ASP A 82 1.37 16.54 4.28
N ALA A 83 0.77 17.72 4.37
CA ALA A 83 -0.65 17.92 4.61
C ALA A 83 -1.52 17.50 3.42
N ASP A 84 -0.95 17.29 2.23
CA ASP A 84 -1.68 16.94 1.01
C ASP A 84 -1.55 15.45 0.65
N ALA A 85 -0.59 14.73 1.25
CA ALA A 85 -0.47 13.28 1.08
C ALA A 85 -1.67 12.54 1.70
N ARG A 86 -2.24 11.61 0.95
CA ARG A 86 -3.42 10.82 1.37
C ARG A 86 -3.25 9.35 1.04
N THR A 87 -4.06 8.51 1.69
CA THR A 87 -4.06 7.07 1.45
C THR A 87 -4.88 6.74 0.20
N GLY A 88 -4.24 6.15 -0.80
CA GLY A 88 -4.87 5.57 -1.98
C GLY A 88 -4.96 4.05 -1.89
N HIS A 89 -5.85 3.46 -2.70
CA HIS A 89 -6.04 2.01 -2.78
C HIS A 89 -5.69 1.49 -4.17
N LYS A 90 -4.81 0.48 -4.24
CA LYS A 90 -4.56 -0.29 -5.48
C LYS A 90 -5.54 -1.45 -5.62
N THR A 91 -5.90 -2.08 -4.49
CA THR A 91 -6.91 -3.15 -4.40
C THR A 91 -7.65 -3.07 -3.06
N ALA A 92 -8.68 -3.90 -2.86
CA ALA A 92 -9.39 -4.01 -1.59
C ALA A 92 -8.48 -4.38 -0.39
N HIS A 93 -7.29 -4.93 -0.64
CA HIS A 93 -6.37 -5.39 0.41
C HIS A 93 -5.01 -4.69 0.38
N SER A 94 -4.80 -3.75 -0.55
CA SER A 94 -3.54 -3.02 -0.70
C SER A 94 -3.79 -1.53 -0.84
N SER A 95 -3.29 -0.77 0.13
CA SER A 95 -3.24 0.68 0.12
C SER A 95 -1.79 1.18 0.03
N PHE A 96 -1.66 2.45 -0.34
CA PHE A 96 -0.42 3.21 -0.33
C PHE A 96 -0.71 4.60 0.23
N PHE A 97 0.28 5.25 0.83
CA PHE A 97 0.16 6.61 1.33
C PHE A 97 1.07 7.53 0.52
N GLY A 98 0.51 8.57 -0.09
CA GLY A 98 1.25 9.51 -0.93
C GLY A 98 0.41 10.08 -2.06
N TYR A 99 1.01 10.12 -3.25
CA TYR A 99 0.46 10.75 -4.45
C TYR A 99 0.31 9.74 -5.59
N LYS A 100 -0.53 10.09 -6.56
CA LYS A 100 -0.64 9.45 -7.86
C LYS A 100 -0.15 10.41 -8.93
N THR A 101 0.50 9.86 -9.94
CA THR A 101 0.86 10.61 -11.14
C THR A 101 0.08 10.02 -12.31
N HIS A 102 -0.67 10.88 -12.98
CA HIS A 102 -1.39 10.56 -14.21
C HIS A 102 -0.57 11.11 -15.37
N ILE A 103 -0.31 10.28 -16.37
CA ILE A 103 0.59 10.60 -17.49
C ILE A 103 -0.15 10.37 -18.79
N ALA A 104 -0.08 11.33 -19.71
CA ALA A 104 -0.39 11.13 -21.11
C ALA A 104 0.90 11.05 -21.92
N MET A 105 0.91 10.20 -22.93
CA MET A 105 2.05 10.00 -23.80
C MET A 105 1.61 9.80 -25.25
N SER A 106 2.48 10.19 -26.18
CA SER A 106 2.32 9.85 -27.59
C SER A 106 2.51 8.34 -27.83
N ASP A 107 2.18 7.90 -29.04
CA ASP A 107 2.49 6.57 -29.55
C ASP A 107 4.01 6.27 -29.57
N GLU A 108 4.83 7.30 -29.79
CA GLU A 108 6.29 7.27 -29.67
C GLU A 108 6.80 7.26 -28.22
N ARG A 109 5.89 7.19 -27.24
CA ARG A 109 6.17 7.22 -25.78
C ARG A 109 6.79 8.51 -25.27
N ILE A 110 6.58 9.61 -25.98
CA ILE A 110 6.95 10.95 -25.49
C ILE A 110 5.89 11.38 -24.47
N ILE A 111 6.31 11.81 -23.28
CA ILE A 111 5.38 12.33 -22.27
C ILE A 111 4.89 13.71 -22.72
N THR A 112 3.58 13.84 -22.89
CA THR A 112 2.93 15.08 -23.36
C THR A 112 2.27 15.86 -22.23
N ALA A 113 1.81 15.15 -21.20
CA ALA A 113 1.22 15.75 -20.01
C ALA A 113 1.44 14.89 -18.77
N ALA A 114 1.51 15.56 -17.62
CA ALA A 114 1.46 14.93 -16.31
C ALA A 114 0.62 15.75 -15.33
N THR A 115 -0.16 15.06 -14.50
CA THR A 115 -0.90 15.63 -13.37
C THR A 115 -0.64 14.81 -12.13
N VAL A 116 -0.34 15.46 -11.01
CA VAL A 116 -0.12 14.80 -9.72
C VAL A 116 -1.32 15.06 -8.82
N THR A 117 -1.87 14.02 -8.23
CA THR A 117 -2.99 14.10 -7.28
C THR A 117 -2.66 13.38 -5.99
N SER A 118 -3.35 13.71 -4.91
CA SER A 118 -3.28 12.95 -3.66
C SER A 118 -3.83 11.53 -3.86
N GLY A 119 -3.33 10.57 -3.07
CA GLY A 119 -3.52 9.14 -3.33
C GLY A 119 -4.99 8.67 -3.40
N GLU A 120 -5.91 9.37 -2.74
CA GLU A 120 -7.34 9.02 -2.70
C GLU A 120 -8.12 9.46 -3.95
N LYS A 121 -7.54 10.33 -4.80
CA LYS A 121 -8.23 10.81 -6.00
C LYS A 121 -8.40 9.69 -7.03
N GLY A 122 -9.56 9.74 -7.70
CA GLY A 122 -9.91 8.82 -8.78
C GLY A 122 -9.26 9.23 -10.09
N ASP A 123 -8.82 8.24 -10.87
CA ASP A 123 -8.04 8.48 -12.08
C ASP A 123 -8.91 9.07 -13.20
N GLY A 124 -10.16 8.61 -13.35
CA GLY A 124 -11.05 9.01 -14.43
C GLY A 124 -11.28 10.52 -14.57
N GLN A 125 -11.36 11.26 -13.45
CA GLN A 125 -11.57 12.71 -13.47
C GLN A 125 -10.38 13.50 -14.02
N GLN A 126 -9.21 12.88 -14.13
CA GLN A 126 -7.97 13.55 -14.56
C GLN A 126 -7.80 13.56 -16.07
N LEU A 127 -8.61 12.79 -16.83
CA LEU A 127 -8.47 12.69 -18.29
C LEU A 127 -8.61 14.04 -19.01
N PRO A 128 -9.62 14.89 -18.73
CA PRO A 128 -9.78 16.15 -19.43
C PRO A 128 -8.58 17.09 -19.26
N GLU A 129 -7.99 17.12 -18.06
CA GLU A 129 -6.80 17.94 -17.79
C GLU A 129 -5.58 17.45 -18.57
N LEU A 130 -5.40 16.12 -18.70
CA LEU A 130 -4.32 15.53 -19.47
C LEU A 130 -4.44 15.84 -20.97
N ILE A 131 -5.65 15.80 -21.52
CA ILE A 131 -5.91 16.16 -22.92
C ILE A 131 -5.56 17.62 -23.14
N LYS A 132 -6.10 18.52 -22.30
CA LYS A 132 -5.84 19.97 -22.41
C LYS A 132 -4.34 20.28 -22.37
N LYS A 133 -3.59 19.68 -21.44
CA LYS A 133 -2.13 19.85 -21.34
C LYS A 133 -1.39 19.31 -22.56
N THR A 134 -1.87 18.21 -23.15
CA THR A 134 -1.30 17.63 -24.36
C THR A 134 -1.51 18.54 -25.57
N GLU A 135 -2.70 19.13 -25.70
CA GLU A 135 -3.01 20.12 -26.74
C GLU A 135 -2.21 21.42 -26.55
N GLU A 136 -2.06 21.89 -25.31
CA GLU A 136 -1.22 23.05 -24.97
C GLU A 136 0.27 22.80 -25.28
N ALA A 137 0.72 21.54 -25.21
CA ALA A 137 2.07 21.13 -25.62
C ALA A 137 2.24 21.07 -27.15
N GLY A 138 1.19 21.36 -27.93
CA GLY A 138 1.20 21.43 -29.39
C GLY A 138 0.88 20.11 -30.08
N MET A 139 0.30 19.13 -29.38
CA MET A 139 -0.11 17.85 -29.95
C MET A 139 -1.63 17.77 -30.16
N GLU A 140 -2.04 17.37 -31.36
CA GLU A 140 -3.44 17.07 -31.66
C GLU A 140 -3.84 15.72 -31.07
N VAL A 141 -5.03 15.64 -30.47
CA VAL A 141 -5.52 14.43 -29.79
C VAL A 141 -6.73 13.87 -30.54
N ASP A 142 -6.47 12.93 -31.46
CA ASP A 142 -7.54 12.26 -32.21
C ASP A 142 -8.10 11.03 -31.47
N SER A 143 -7.22 10.28 -30.82
CA SER A 143 -7.51 8.98 -30.24
C SER A 143 -6.76 8.78 -28.93
N ILE A 144 -7.46 8.20 -27.96
CA ILE A 144 -6.98 8.00 -26.59
C ILE A 144 -7.12 6.51 -26.27
N VAL A 145 -5.99 5.90 -25.90
CA VAL A 145 -5.97 4.55 -25.32
C VAL A 145 -5.70 4.68 -23.84
N ALA A 146 -6.65 4.26 -23.01
CA ALA A 146 -6.55 4.42 -21.57
C ALA A 146 -6.91 3.13 -20.82
N ASP A 147 -6.49 3.06 -19.56
CA ASP A 147 -6.84 1.93 -18.71
C ASP A 147 -8.32 1.96 -18.29
N LYS A 148 -8.72 0.92 -17.54
CA LYS A 148 -10.09 0.73 -17.04
C LYS A 148 -10.59 1.88 -16.16
N ALA A 149 -9.72 2.57 -15.43
CA ALA A 149 -10.12 3.64 -14.52
C ALA A 149 -10.54 4.93 -15.26
N TYR A 150 -10.19 5.05 -16.54
CA TYR A 150 -10.57 6.18 -17.40
C TYR A 150 -11.84 5.94 -18.22
N SER A 151 -12.51 4.79 -18.10
CA SER A 151 -13.70 4.43 -18.88
C SER A 151 -15.02 5.02 -18.34
N SER A 152 -14.97 6.14 -17.61
CA SER A 152 -16.18 6.75 -17.03
C SER A 152 -17.15 7.21 -18.12
N LYS A 153 -18.45 7.23 -17.80
CA LYS A 153 -19.48 7.70 -18.74
C LYS A 153 -19.23 9.15 -19.16
N GLU A 154 -18.76 9.96 -18.24
CA GLU A 154 -18.40 11.36 -18.44
C GLU A 154 -17.25 11.49 -19.44
N ASN A 155 -16.21 10.65 -19.32
CA ASN A 155 -15.08 10.65 -20.25
C ASN A 155 -15.50 10.20 -21.66
N LEU A 156 -16.36 9.18 -21.75
CA LEU A 156 -16.89 8.71 -23.04
C LEU A 156 -17.74 9.78 -23.74
N LYS A 157 -18.55 10.53 -22.97
CA LYS A 157 -19.32 11.66 -23.51
C LYS A 157 -18.42 12.79 -23.96
N MET A 158 -17.47 13.20 -23.11
CA MET A 158 -16.51 14.26 -23.41
C MET A 158 -15.71 13.94 -24.68
N ALA A 159 -15.21 12.72 -24.82
CA ALA A 159 -14.49 12.31 -26.03
C ALA A 159 -15.39 12.43 -27.27
N LYS A 160 -16.65 11.97 -27.18
CA LYS A 160 -17.61 12.08 -28.28
C LYS A 160 -17.93 13.53 -28.66
N GLU A 161 -18.12 14.41 -27.67
CA GLU A 161 -18.43 15.83 -27.88
C GLU A 161 -17.25 16.57 -28.54
N ASN A 162 -16.01 16.16 -28.26
CA ASN A 162 -14.80 16.72 -28.86
C ASN A 162 -14.35 15.97 -30.13
N ASN A 163 -15.17 15.07 -30.69
CA ASN A 163 -14.86 14.23 -31.86
C ASN A 163 -13.61 13.34 -31.70
N MET A 164 -13.25 12.99 -30.46
CA MET A 164 -12.13 12.11 -30.12
C MET A 164 -12.58 10.65 -29.95
N ARG A 165 -11.68 9.70 -30.22
CA ARG A 165 -11.94 8.26 -29.99
C ARG A 165 -11.32 7.80 -28.68
N LEU A 166 -12.13 7.50 -27.66
CA LEU A 166 -11.65 6.92 -26.40
C LEU A 166 -11.83 5.40 -26.40
N SER A 167 -10.72 4.66 -26.29
CA SER A 167 -10.69 3.21 -26.12
C SER A 167 -10.18 2.84 -24.73
N ALA A 168 -11.07 2.31 -23.89
CA ALA A 168 -10.77 1.84 -22.55
C ALA A 168 -11.62 0.60 -22.21
N ARG A 169 -11.10 -0.31 -21.38
CA ARG A 169 -11.87 -1.46 -20.90
C ARG A 169 -12.94 -0.97 -19.92
N LEU A 170 -14.18 -1.43 -20.06
CA LEU A 170 -15.28 -1.01 -19.18
C LEU A 170 -15.04 -1.46 -17.71
N SER A 171 -15.34 -0.52 -16.81
CA SER A 171 -15.30 -0.64 -15.35
C SER A 171 -16.23 -1.72 -14.81
#